data_AF-A0A839RXJ1-F1
#
_entry.id   AF-A0A839RXJ1-F1
#
_cell.length_a   1.000
_cell.length_b   1.000
_cell.length_c   1.000
_cell.angle_alpha   90.00
_cell.angle_beta   90.00
_cell.angle_gamma   90.00
#
_symmetry.space_group_name_H-M   'P 1'
#
loop_
_entity.id
_entity.type
_entity.pdbx_description
1 polymer ?
#
loop_
_entity_poly.entity_id
_entity_poly.type
_entity_poly.pdbx_seq_one_letter_code
_entity_poly.pdbx_strand_id
1 'polypeptide(L)' 'MTWSQHHGGPWPATTDALHTSVGASAIRRFLRPVTYQDVPDELLPEELRDGNPLGIPRRVDGAVT' A
#
# COMPACT_ATOMS: atom_id res chain seq x y z
N MET A 1 -10.34 12.09 10.01
CA MET A 1 -9.05 11.41 9.73
C MET A 1 -8.29 12.24 8.70
N THR A 2 -7.04 12.63 8.93
CA THR A 2 -6.25 13.42 7.96
C THR A 2 -5.17 12.55 7.30
N TRP A 3 -4.73 12.92 6.10
CA TRP A 3 -3.71 12.19 5.34
C TRP A 3 -2.29 12.33 5.92
N SER A 4 -2.02 13.40 6.67
CA SER A 4 -0.70 13.77 7.19
C SER A 4 -0.46 13.44 8.67
N GLN A 5 -1.40 12.79 9.36
CA GLN A 5 -1.24 12.45 10.78
C GLN A 5 -0.07 11.48 11.03
N HIS A 6 0.69 11.75 12.10
CA HIS A 6 1.74 10.86 12.61
C HIS A 6 1.59 10.72 14.13
N HIS A 7 0.90 9.67 14.58
CA HIS A 7 0.74 9.30 15.98
C HIS A 7 1.66 8.12 16.29
N GLY A 8 2.85 8.45 16.75
CA GLY A 8 3.99 7.55 16.95
C GLY A 8 5.22 8.36 17.36
N GLY A 9 6.42 7.86 17.07
CA GLY A 9 7.68 8.52 17.38
C GLY A 9 8.79 7.53 17.79
N PRO A 10 9.99 8.01 18.15
CA PRO A 10 11.03 7.14 18.68
C PRO A 10 10.59 6.43 19.97
N TRP A 11 11.22 5.31 20.29
CA TRP A 11 11.06 4.65 21.59
C TRP A 11 11.29 5.66 22.74
N PRO A 12 10.43 5.73 23.78
CA PRO A 12 9.37 4.77 24.13
C PRO A 12 7.97 5.09 23.59
N ALA A 13 7.79 6.08 22.72
CA ALA A 13 6.46 6.45 22.22
C ALA A 13 5.77 5.32 21.42
N THR A 14 6.55 4.53 20.68
CA THR A 14 6.10 3.31 19.98
C THR A 14 7.26 2.33 19.84
N THR A 15 6.96 1.07 19.58
CA THR A 15 7.94 0.01 19.29
C THR A 15 8.39 -0.01 17.83
N ASP A 16 7.68 0.67 16.94
CA ASP A 16 8.05 0.84 15.53
C ASP A 16 7.81 2.29 15.10
N ALA A 17 8.90 3.04 14.95
CA ALA A 17 8.89 4.46 14.63
C ALA A 17 8.69 4.76 13.14
N LEU A 18 8.73 3.75 12.26
CA LEU A 18 8.50 3.92 10.82
C LEU A 18 7.02 4.09 10.47
N HIS A 19 6.13 3.78 11.42
CA HIS A 19 4.68 3.75 11.22
C HIS A 19 3.93 4.73 12.13
N THR A 20 2.68 5.00 11.76
CA THR A 20 1.70 5.72 12.59
C THR A 20 0.59 4.79 13.04
N SER A 21 0.06 5.00 14.25
CA SER A 21 -1.10 4.27 14.77
C SER A 21 -2.44 4.93 14.42
N VAL A 22 -2.44 6.19 13.98
CA VAL A 22 -3.63 6.98 13.61
C VAL A 22 -3.39 7.66 12.26
N GLY A 23 -4.46 7.85 11.47
CA GLY A 23 -4.40 8.47 10.14
C GLY A 23 -4.40 7.44 9.01
N ALA A 24 -4.53 7.91 7.77
CA ALA A 24 -4.75 7.03 6.61
C ALA A 24 -3.62 6.01 6.38
N SER A 25 -2.37 6.38 6.66
CA SER A 25 -1.22 5.50 6.48
C SER A 25 -1.09 4.39 7.55
N ALA A 26 -1.90 4.41 8.62
CA ALA A 26 -1.87 3.40 9.69
C ALA A 26 -2.25 1.99 9.20
N ILE A 27 -2.98 1.90 8.08
CA ILE A 27 -3.33 0.62 7.44
C ILE A 27 -2.09 -0.18 7.00
N ARG A 28 -0.98 0.50 6.67
CA ARG A 28 0.25 -0.15 6.18
C ARG A 28 0.87 -1.13 7.18
N ARG A 29 0.58 -0.99 8.48
CA ARG A 29 1.04 -1.92 9.53
C ARG A 29 0.49 -3.34 9.40
N PHE A 30 -0.57 -3.52 8.62
CA PHE A 30 -1.28 -4.80 8.47
C PHE A 30 -1.20 -5.36 7.04
N LEU A 31 -0.37 -4.76 6.18
CA LEU A 31 -0.22 -5.15 4.79
C LEU A 31 1.19 -5.69 4.52
N ARG A 32 1.30 -6.59 3.54
CA ARG A 32 2.58 -7.05 2.98
C ARG A 32 2.52 -7.06 1.45
N PRO A 33 3.59 -6.70 0.74
CA PRO A 33 3.64 -6.84 -0.70
C PRO A 33 3.73 -8.31 -1.12
N VAL A 34 3.19 -8.61 -2.29
CA VAL A 34 3.30 -9.91 -2.99
C VAL A 34 3.57 -9.62 -4.47
N THR A 35 4.49 -10.36 -5.07
CA THR A 35 4.84 -10.24 -6.50
C THR A 35 4.28 -11.44 -7.26
N TYR A 36 3.68 -11.17 -8.41
CA TYR A 36 3.21 -12.17 -9.37
C TYR A 36 4.07 -12.04 -10.64
N GLN A 37 4.63 -13.15 -11.10
CA GLN A 37 5.49 -13.19 -12.28
C GLN A 37 4.97 -14.24 -13.26
N ASP A 38 4.87 -13.87 -14.54
CA ASP A 38 4.43 -14.74 -15.65
C ASP A 38 3.06 -15.41 -15.41
N VAL A 39 2.18 -14.76 -14.64
CA VAL A 39 0.83 -15.23 -14.34
C VAL A 39 -0.14 -14.76 -15.45
N PRO A 40 -0.96 -15.66 -16.04
CA PRO A 40 -2.01 -15.27 -16.97
C PRO A 40 -2.98 -14.23 -16.37
N ASP A 41 -3.43 -13.27 -17.18
CA ASP A 41 -4.24 -12.12 -16.70
C ASP A 41 -5.53 -12.57 -16.00
N GLU A 42 -6.19 -13.62 -16.49
CA GLU A 42 -7.41 -14.15 -15.87
C GLU A 42 -7.19 -14.75 -14.47
N LEU A 43 -5.94 -15.10 -14.12
CA LEU A 43 -5.56 -15.64 -12.81
C LEU A 43 -5.01 -14.57 -11.86
N LEU A 44 -4.74 -13.35 -12.34
CA LEU A 44 -4.32 -12.24 -11.50
C LEU A 44 -5.49 -11.72 -10.64
N PRO A 45 -5.19 -11.19 -9.43
CA PRO A 45 -6.10 -10.31 -8.71
C PRO A 45 -6.54 -9.14 -9.58
N GLU A 46 -7.80 -8.69 -9.43
CA GLU A 46 -8.38 -7.63 -10.27
C GLU A 46 -7.56 -6.32 -10.22
N GLU A 47 -6.93 -6.04 -9.09
CA GLU A 47 -6.07 -4.88 -8.86
C GLU A 47 -4.81 -4.88 -9.76
N LEU A 48 -4.38 -6.04 -10.25
CA LEU A 48 -3.15 -6.21 -11.02
C LEU A 48 -3.38 -6.47 -12.52
N ARG A 49 -4.63 -6.68 -12.96
CA ARG A 49 -4.95 -6.96 -14.37
C ARG A 49 -4.67 -5.77 -15.28
N ASP A 50 -4.22 -6.01 -16.51
CA ASP A 50 -3.71 -4.97 -17.41
C ASP A 50 -4.72 -3.82 -17.64
N GLY A 51 -5.99 -4.17 -17.83
CA GLY A 51 -7.08 -3.22 -18.12
C GLY A 51 -7.46 -2.28 -16.97
N ASN A 52 -6.87 -2.42 -15.78
CA ASN A 52 -7.24 -1.67 -14.56
C ASN A 52 -8.77 -1.64 -14.33
N PRO A 53 -9.43 -2.81 -14.21
CA PRO A 53 -10.89 -2.87 -14.10
C PRO A 53 -11.44 -2.09 -12.89
N LEU A 54 -10.61 -1.88 -11.87
CA LEU A 54 -10.97 -1.15 -10.65
C LEU A 54 -10.69 0.37 -10.74
N GLY A 55 -10.04 0.85 -11.81
CA GLY A 55 -9.70 2.27 -11.97
C GLY A 55 -8.83 2.83 -10.84
N ILE A 56 -8.00 1.99 -10.21
CA ILE A 56 -7.16 2.40 -9.08
C ILE A 56 -5.82 2.98 -9.56
N PRO A 57 -5.18 3.89 -8.79
CA PRO A 57 -3.85 4.38 -9.11
C PRO A 57 -2.82 3.25 -9.08
N ARG A 58 -2.01 3.15 -10.14
CA ARG A 58 -0.91 2.17 -10.22
C ARG A 58 0.42 2.87 -10.52
N ARG A 59 1.52 2.15 -10.33
CA ARG A 59 2.83 2.56 -10.82
C ARG A 59 3.31 1.57 -11.87
N VAL A 60 3.51 2.04 -13.10
CA VAL A 60 4.04 1.26 -14.22
C VAL A 60 5.38 1.90 -14.61
N ASP A 61 6.46 1.12 -14.58
CA ASP A 61 7.83 1.59 -14.84
C ASP A 61 8.23 2.86 -14.05
N GLY A 62 7.72 2.97 -12.82
CA GLY A 62 7.96 4.10 -11.92
C GLY A 62 7.06 5.33 -12.13
N ALA A 63 6.29 5.39 -13.22
CA ALA A 63 5.32 6.45 -13.48
C ALA A 63 3.95 6.12 -12.86
N VAL A 64 3.26 7.14 -12.33
CA VAL A 64 1.89 6.98 -11.81
C VAL A 64 0.92 6.97 -12.99
N THR A 65 0.05 5.96 -13.03
CA THR A 65 -1.00 5.76 -14.05
C THR A 65 -2.36 5.64 -13.40
#